data_AF-A0A177BC24-F1
#
_entry.id   AF-A0A177BC24-F1
#
_cell.length_a   1.000
_cell.length_b   1.000
_cell.length_c   1.000
_cell.angle_alpha   90.00
_cell.angle_beta   90.00
_cell.angle_gamma   90.00
#
_symmetry.space_group_name_H-M   'P 1'
#
loop_
_entity.id
_entity.type
_entity.pdbx_description
1 polymer ?
#
loop_
_entity_poly.entity_id
_entity_poly.type
_entity_poly.pdbx_seq_one_letter_code
_entity_poly.pdbx_strand_id
1 'polypeptide(L)'
;MESQERIEWFAKRAQLSLSLSVDQKKMLLHDTHYRQIINNFFTIPDKTLLRVSIKNKLSNLQNHWNDEIYLSNNIPTRIDGKTLFLIKTNDLANANLDNIDSSRSISIHDNATIIELLHKIIVNIQLSIADFEDKITVVSPSMESLEQLAYSDQGSEFASSIMENIVLHWLKVIKKLLIKTDVFEYAKEKNKTADILDEIHVWQMYHESLLTIKNQLDTVSSHEIIDKLSESKSACISHLNRYLIEIERKIVDKRQMCEDNYEFRRRIEIFACYEEII
;
A
#
# COMPACT_ATOMS: atom_id res chain seq x y z
N MET A 1 -17.98 -7.04 -36.42
CA MET A 1 -16.52 -7.13 -36.28
C MET A 1 -16.12 -8.58 -36.45
N GLU A 2 -15.37 -8.86 -37.50
CA GLU A 2 -14.86 -10.22 -37.74
C GLU A 2 -13.86 -10.60 -36.62
N SER A 3 -13.78 -11.89 -36.28
CA SER A 3 -12.88 -12.37 -35.22
C SER A 3 -11.43 -11.89 -35.40
N GLN A 4 -10.99 -11.74 -36.65
CA GLN A 4 -9.63 -11.30 -36.99
C GLN A 4 -9.38 -9.83 -36.65
N GLU A 5 -10.32 -8.93 -36.94
CA GLU A 5 -10.20 -7.50 -36.62
C GLU A 5 -10.06 -7.27 -35.10
N ARG A 6 -10.76 -8.10 -34.28
CA ARG A 6 -10.68 -8.03 -32.81
C ARG A 6 -9.30 -8.36 -32.30
N ILE A 7 -8.73 -9.42 -32.86
CA ILE A 7 -7.40 -9.91 -32.49
C ILE A 7 -6.32 -8.90 -32.91
N GLU A 8 -6.46 -8.30 -34.10
CA GLU A 8 -5.51 -7.29 -34.58
C GLU A 8 -5.56 -5.99 -33.78
N TRP A 9 -6.76 -5.51 -33.47
CA TRP A 9 -6.96 -4.36 -32.59
C TRP A 9 -6.34 -4.60 -31.22
N PHE A 10 -6.60 -5.76 -30.63
CA PHE A 10 -6.06 -6.16 -29.34
C PHE A 10 -4.53 -6.22 -29.36
N ALA A 11 -3.94 -6.92 -30.33
CA ALA A 11 -2.50 -7.07 -30.45
C ALA A 11 -1.79 -5.72 -30.66
N LYS A 12 -2.42 -4.78 -31.38
CA LYS A 12 -1.92 -3.41 -31.53
C LYS A 12 -1.92 -2.66 -30.20
N ARG A 13 -3.01 -2.74 -29.42
CA ARG A 13 -3.09 -2.09 -28.09
C ARG A 13 -2.10 -2.71 -27.10
N ALA A 14 -2.01 -4.04 -27.05
CA ALA A 14 -1.03 -4.74 -26.23
C ALA A 14 0.41 -4.34 -26.58
N GLN A 15 0.72 -4.22 -27.89
CA GLN A 15 2.03 -3.78 -28.35
C GLN A 15 2.38 -2.38 -27.85
N LEU A 16 1.45 -1.43 -27.97
CA LEU A 16 1.69 -0.04 -27.55
C LEU A 16 1.80 0.08 -26.03
N SER A 17 0.90 -0.56 -25.28
CA SER A 17 0.84 -0.42 -23.81
C SER A 17 1.96 -1.16 -23.08
N LEU A 18 2.38 -2.33 -23.60
CA LEU A 18 3.39 -3.16 -22.94
C LEU A 18 4.77 -3.08 -23.60
N SER A 19 4.89 -2.31 -24.70
CA SER A 19 6.12 -2.20 -25.50
C SER A 19 6.57 -3.56 -26.08
N LEU A 20 5.63 -4.38 -26.55
CA LEU A 20 5.93 -5.71 -27.09
C LEU A 20 6.82 -5.62 -28.34
N SER A 21 7.74 -6.57 -28.46
CA SER A 21 8.51 -6.77 -29.68
C SER A 21 7.60 -7.17 -30.86
N VAL A 22 8.12 -7.03 -32.08
CA VAL A 22 7.39 -7.42 -33.29
C VAL A 22 7.05 -8.92 -33.26
N ASP A 23 7.95 -9.76 -32.75
CA ASP A 23 7.74 -11.21 -32.67
C ASP A 23 6.72 -11.57 -31.58
N GLN A 24 6.74 -10.88 -30.45
CA GLN A 24 5.74 -11.01 -29.40
C GLN A 24 4.34 -10.63 -29.89
N LYS A 25 4.22 -9.57 -30.70
CA LYS A 25 2.96 -9.23 -31.36
C LYS A 25 2.51 -10.32 -32.34
N LYS A 26 3.43 -10.87 -33.15
CA LYS A 26 3.13 -11.98 -34.05
C LYS A 26 2.63 -13.21 -33.27
N MET A 27 3.20 -13.50 -32.10
CA MET A 27 2.70 -14.57 -31.23
C MET A 27 1.24 -14.32 -30.83
N LEU A 28 0.87 -13.11 -30.39
CA LEU A 28 -0.54 -12.80 -30.06
C LEU A 28 -1.49 -12.94 -31.26
N LEU A 29 -1.01 -12.64 -32.48
CA LEU A 29 -1.80 -12.71 -33.72
C LEU A 29 -1.95 -14.13 -34.27
N HIS A 30 -0.95 -14.99 -34.11
CA HIS A 30 -0.86 -16.27 -34.82
C HIS A 30 -0.94 -17.50 -33.91
N ASP A 31 -0.60 -17.38 -32.62
CA ASP A 31 -0.69 -18.48 -31.68
C ASP A 31 -2.17 -18.86 -31.45
N THR A 32 -2.50 -20.12 -31.75
CA THR A 32 -3.86 -20.64 -31.65
C THR A 32 -4.44 -20.53 -30.23
N HIS A 33 -3.61 -20.72 -29.20
CA HIS A 33 -4.03 -20.62 -27.82
C HIS A 33 -4.39 -19.17 -27.45
N TYR A 34 -3.54 -18.20 -27.80
CA TYR A 34 -3.82 -16.80 -27.52
C TYR A 34 -5.03 -16.28 -28.28
N ARG A 35 -5.16 -16.62 -29.56
CA ARG A 35 -6.33 -16.27 -30.35
C ARG A 35 -7.61 -16.83 -29.74
N GLN A 36 -7.59 -18.07 -29.25
CA GLN A 36 -8.74 -18.67 -28.58
C GLN A 36 -9.12 -17.91 -27.31
N ILE A 37 -8.15 -17.52 -26.47
CA ILE A 37 -8.42 -16.75 -25.26
C ILE A 37 -8.99 -15.36 -25.59
N ILE A 38 -8.40 -14.65 -26.56
CA ILE A 38 -8.86 -13.33 -27.00
C ILE A 38 -10.29 -13.44 -27.57
N ASN A 39 -10.53 -14.43 -28.42
CA ASN A 39 -11.86 -14.67 -28.98
C ASN A 39 -12.88 -14.97 -27.88
N ASN A 40 -12.55 -15.89 -26.97
CA ASN A 40 -13.41 -16.23 -25.84
C ASN A 40 -13.76 -15.01 -24.99
N PHE A 41 -12.81 -14.08 -24.78
CA PHE A 41 -13.09 -12.83 -24.08
C PHE A 41 -14.12 -11.96 -24.83
N PHE A 42 -14.01 -11.83 -26.14
CA PHE A 42 -14.97 -11.03 -26.91
C PHE A 42 -16.33 -11.71 -27.06
N THR A 43 -16.37 -13.03 -27.23
CA THR A 43 -17.61 -13.78 -27.54
C THR A 43 -18.40 -14.20 -26.31
N ILE A 44 -17.75 -14.57 -25.20
CA ILE A 44 -18.44 -15.01 -23.99
C ILE A 44 -18.93 -13.77 -23.21
N PRO A 45 -20.24 -13.64 -22.92
CA PRO A 45 -20.77 -12.49 -22.19
C PRO A 45 -20.16 -12.33 -20.80
N ASP A 46 -20.01 -13.43 -20.08
CA ASP A 46 -19.54 -13.45 -18.68
C ASP A 46 -18.02 -13.24 -18.53
N LYS A 47 -17.27 -13.22 -19.64
CA LYS A 47 -15.84 -12.90 -19.62
C LYS A 47 -15.66 -11.39 -19.69
N THR A 48 -15.61 -10.78 -18.52
CA THR A 48 -15.51 -9.32 -18.37
C THR A 48 -14.07 -8.80 -18.28
N LEU A 49 -13.08 -9.68 -18.01
CA LEU A 49 -11.69 -9.31 -17.82
C LEU A 49 -10.75 -10.16 -18.69
N LEU A 50 -9.83 -9.51 -19.38
CA LEU A 50 -8.69 -10.13 -20.05
C LEU A 50 -7.40 -9.45 -19.59
N ARG A 51 -6.42 -10.26 -19.20
CA ARG A 51 -5.12 -9.81 -18.71
C ARG A 51 -4.02 -10.24 -19.67
N VAL A 52 -3.15 -9.30 -20.02
CA VAL A 52 -1.87 -9.55 -20.69
C VAL A 52 -0.75 -9.10 -19.77
N SER A 53 0.21 -9.97 -19.48
CA SER A 53 1.38 -9.63 -18.67
C SER A 53 2.65 -9.97 -19.40
N ILE A 54 3.67 -9.13 -19.29
CA ILE A 54 5.06 -9.48 -19.62
C ILE A 54 5.78 -9.77 -18.32
N LYS A 55 6.25 -11.01 -18.17
CA LYS A 55 7.08 -11.38 -17.03
C LYS A 55 8.53 -11.42 -17.46
N ASN A 56 9.37 -10.59 -16.82
CA ASN A 56 10.80 -10.70 -16.96
C ASN A 56 11.24 -11.97 -16.24
N LYS A 57 11.70 -12.98 -16.98
CA LYS A 57 12.48 -14.05 -16.37
C LYS A 57 13.82 -13.46 -15.96
N LEU A 58 14.04 -13.31 -14.65
CA LEU A 58 15.39 -13.26 -14.10
C LEU A 58 16.04 -14.64 -14.33
N SER A 59 16.52 -14.89 -15.54
CA SER A 59 17.42 -16.01 -15.78
C SER A 59 18.78 -15.60 -15.23
N ASN A 60 19.18 -16.21 -14.11
CA ASN A 60 20.46 -15.97 -13.41
C ASN A 60 21.73 -16.27 -14.23
N LEU A 61 21.64 -16.53 -15.53
CA LEU A 61 22.79 -16.79 -16.39
C LEU A 61 22.53 -16.18 -17.78
N GLN A 62 23.34 -15.17 -18.11
CA GLN A 62 23.62 -14.62 -19.45
C GLN A 62 22.46 -13.96 -20.25
N ASN A 63 22.34 -12.63 -20.08
CA ASN A 63 22.08 -11.58 -21.09
C ASN A 63 21.07 -11.75 -22.24
N HIS A 64 20.06 -12.61 -22.14
CA HIS A 64 18.89 -12.55 -23.02
C HIS A 64 17.61 -12.36 -22.20
N TRP A 65 17.03 -11.15 -22.28
CA TRP A 65 15.69 -10.85 -21.78
C TRP A 65 14.67 -11.64 -22.61
N ASN A 66 14.39 -12.89 -22.20
CA ASN A 66 13.29 -13.65 -22.76
C ASN A 66 12.02 -13.29 -22.01
N ASP A 67 11.45 -12.17 -22.41
CA ASP A 67 10.17 -11.66 -21.94
C ASP A 67 9.04 -12.58 -22.42
N GLU A 68 8.47 -13.34 -21.49
CA GLU A 68 7.34 -14.23 -21.77
C GLU A 68 6.02 -13.46 -21.62
N ILE A 69 5.16 -13.59 -22.64
CA ILE A 69 3.80 -13.07 -22.61
C ILE A 69 2.90 -14.08 -21.91
N TYR A 70 2.12 -13.61 -20.95
CA TYR A 70 1.10 -14.38 -20.27
C TYR A 70 -0.26 -13.77 -20.54
N LEU A 71 -1.18 -14.58 -21.09
CA LEU A 71 -2.55 -14.20 -21.37
C LEU A 71 -3.50 -14.99 -20.48
N SER A 72 -4.39 -14.32 -19.73
CA SER A 72 -5.31 -15.00 -18.82
C SER A 72 -6.59 -14.21 -18.60
N ASN A 73 -7.69 -14.91 -18.36
CA ASN A 73 -8.97 -14.31 -17.95
C ASN A 73 -9.14 -14.26 -16.42
N ASN A 74 -8.12 -14.66 -15.66
CA ASN A 74 -8.17 -14.74 -14.20
C ASN A 74 -7.42 -13.55 -13.55
N ILE A 75 -7.94 -13.09 -12.41
CA ILE A 75 -7.24 -12.12 -11.57
C ILE A 75 -6.03 -12.85 -10.94
N PRO A 76 -4.80 -12.37 -11.15
CA PRO A 76 -3.64 -13.01 -10.54
C PRO A 76 -3.60 -12.71 -9.04
N THR A 77 -3.07 -13.64 -8.26
CA THR A 77 -2.69 -13.39 -6.87
C THR A 77 -1.42 -12.52 -6.76
N ARG A 78 -0.63 -12.43 -7.84
CA ARG A 78 0.62 -11.64 -7.91
C ARG A 78 0.86 -11.09 -9.31
N ILE A 79 1.19 -9.79 -9.40
CA ILE A 79 1.53 -9.13 -10.66
C ILE A 79 3.04 -9.03 -10.76
N ASP A 80 3.64 -9.88 -11.59
CA ASP A 80 5.07 -9.83 -11.90
C ASP A 80 5.27 -9.15 -13.27
N GLY A 81 5.74 -7.91 -13.26
CA GLY A 81 6.07 -7.15 -14.48
C GLY A 81 4.95 -6.28 -15.03
N LYS A 82 5.09 -5.86 -16.30
CA LYS A 82 4.13 -4.95 -16.96
C LYS A 82 2.85 -5.72 -17.29
N THR A 83 1.70 -5.19 -16.86
CA THR A 83 0.40 -5.84 -17.09
C THR A 83 -0.62 -4.87 -17.66
N LEU A 84 -1.35 -5.33 -18.68
CA LEU A 84 -2.48 -4.65 -19.29
C LEU A 84 -3.75 -5.43 -18.96
N PHE A 85 -4.75 -4.72 -18.45
CA PHE A 85 -6.09 -5.26 -18.22
C PHE A 85 -7.07 -4.65 -19.23
N LEU A 86 -7.86 -5.49 -19.88
CA LEU A 86 -9.00 -5.07 -20.67
C LEU A 86 -10.27 -5.48 -19.94
N ILE A 87 -11.14 -4.52 -19.72
CA ILE A 87 -12.44 -4.73 -19.07
C ILE A 87 -13.53 -4.51 -20.11
N LYS A 88 -14.33 -5.55 -20.37
CA LYS A 88 -15.51 -5.48 -21.21
C LYS A 88 -16.64 -4.85 -20.40
N THR A 89 -17.07 -3.65 -20.78
CA THR A 89 -18.34 -3.08 -20.30
C THR A 89 -19.49 -3.62 -21.14
N ASN A 90 -20.71 -3.61 -20.60
CA ASN A 90 -21.90 -4.19 -21.26
C ASN A 90 -22.14 -3.66 -22.69
N ASP A 91 -21.69 -2.44 -22.98
CA ASP A 91 -21.79 -1.81 -24.30
C ASP A 91 -20.83 -2.38 -25.37
N LEU A 92 -19.73 -3.04 -24.95
CA LEU A 92 -18.74 -3.61 -25.87
C LEU A 92 -19.20 -4.91 -26.54
N ALA A 93 -20.30 -5.53 -26.09
CA ALA A 93 -20.84 -6.71 -26.74
C ALA A 93 -21.32 -6.41 -28.19
N ASN A 94 -21.72 -5.16 -28.46
CA ASN A 94 -22.32 -4.72 -29.72
C ASN A 94 -21.62 -3.53 -30.41
N ALA A 95 -20.49 -3.04 -29.90
CA ALA A 95 -19.84 -1.83 -30.42
C ALA A 95 -19.03 -2.08 -31.73
N ASN A 96 -19.18 -1.18 -32.71
CA ASN A 96 -18.29 -1.03 -33.88
C ASN A 96 -17.07 -0.16 -33.53
N LEU A 97 -15.99 -0.26 -34.32
CA LEU A 97 -14.68 0.37 -34.08
C LEU A 97 -14.77 1.88 -33.74
N ASP A 98 -15.74 2.58 -34.31
CA ASP A 98 -15.91 4.04 -34.18
C ASP A 98 -16.48 4.49 -32.82
N ASN A 99 -17.04 3.59 -32.00
CA ASN A 99 -17.66 3.91 -30.70
C ASN A 99 -16.80 3.55 -29.48
N ILE A 100 -15.64 2.90 -29.68
CA ILE A 100 -14.79 2.40 -28.58
C ILE A 100 -13.91 3.54 -28.00
N ASP A 101 -13.53 4.53 -28.80
CA ASP A 101 -12.71 5.67 -28.35
C ASP A 101 -13.56 6.87 -27.86
N SER A 102 -14.88 6.90 -28.08
CA SER A 102 -15.73 8.09 -27.89
C SER A 102 -16.67 8.06 -26.67
N SER A 103 -16.74 6.96 -25.93
CA SER A 103 -17.66 6.84 -24.79
C SER A 103 -16.91 6.98 -23.47
N ARG A 104 -17.10 8.11 -22.76
CA ARG A 104 -17.26 8.22 -21.30
C ARG A 104 -17.19 9.68 -20.83
N SER A 105 -18.36 10.31 -20.71
CA SER A 105 -18.61 11.28 -19.64
C SER A 105 -19.76 10.71 -18.80
N ILE A 106 -19.41 10.13 -17.65
CA ILE A 106 -20.40 9.71 -16.67
C ILE A 106 -20.67 10.95 -15.81
N SER A 107 -21.85 11.56 -15.94
CA SER A 107 -22.31 12.56 -14.98
C SER A 107 -22.74 11.84 -13.72
N ILE A 108 -21.94 11.91 -12.67
CA ILE A 108 -22.24 11.25 -11.40
C ILE A 108 -22.90 12.27 -10.46
N HIS A 109 -24.15 12.00 -10.08
CA HIS A 109 -24.94 12.87 -9.21
C HIS A 109 -24.71 12.66 -7.70
N ASP A 110 -23.84 11.73 -7.29
CA ASP A 110 -23.50 11.47 -5.88
C ASP A 110 -21.98 11.54 -5.63
N ASN A 111 -21.39 12.72 -5.85
CA ASN A 111 -19.94 12.92 -5.70
C ASN A 111 -19.44 12.65 -4.26
N ALA A 112 -20.22 12.99 -3.23
CA ALA A 112 -19.78 12.85 -1.84
C ALA A 112 -19.56 11.37 -1.43
N THR A 113 -20.54 10.49 -1.70
CA THR A 113 -20.45 9.07 -1.36
C THR A 113 -19.30 8.37 -2.10
N ILE A 114 -19.07 8.72 -3.36
CA ILE A 114 -17.97 8.16 -4.15
C ILE A 114 -16.62 8.63 -3.61
N ILE A 115 -16.49 9.91 -3.26
CA ILE A 115 -15.27 10.43 -2.66
C ILE A 115 -15.00 9.76 -1.31
N GLU A 116 -16.04 9.43 -0.53
CA GLU A 116 -15.89 8.70 0.74
C GLU A 116 -15.30 7.31 0.51
N LEU A 117 -15.88 6.58 -0.45
CA LEU A 117 -15.45 5.23 -0.79
C LEU A 117 -14.03 5.25 -1.35
N LEU A 118 -13.71 6.22 -2.22
CA LEU A 118 -12.36 6.39 -2.75
C LEU A 118 -11.36 6.71 -1.63
N HIS A 119 -11.70 7.60 -0.69
CA HIS A 119 -10.84 7.91 0.44
C HIS A 119 -10.63 6.69 1.34
N LYS A 120 -11.71 5.94 1.65
CA LYS A 120 -11.62 4.67 2.41
C LYS A 120 -10.74 3.64 1.68
N ILE A 121 -10.85 3.55 0.35
CA ILE A 121 -10.01 2.66 -0.47
C ILE A 121 -8.55 3.10 -0.42
N ILE A 122 -8.25 4.39 -0.58
CA ILE A 122 -6.88 4.92 -0.53
C ILE A 122 -6.25 4.64 0.84
N VAL A 123 -6.96 4.95 1.92
CA VAL A 123 -6.49 4.68 3.30
C VAL A 123 -6.25 3.18 3.48
N ASN A 124 -7.15 2.32 3.02
CA ASN A 124 -7.00 0.86 3.12
C ASN A 124 -5.84 0.31 2.27
N ILE A 125 -5.57 0.89 1.09
CA ILE A 125 -4.44 0.52 0.25
C ILE A 125 -3.13 0.92 0.93
N GLN A 126 -3.04 2.16 1.42
CA GLN A 126 -1.86 2.65 2.14
C GLN A 126 -1.59 1.82 3.40
N LEU A 127 -2.65 1.47 4.14
CA LEU A 127 -2.60 0.54 5.26
C LEU A 127 -2.04 -0.84 4.88
N SER A 128 -2.55 -1.42 3.80
CA SER A 128 -2.14 -2.75 3.35
C SER A 128 -0.69 -2.76 2.86
N ILE A 129 -0.23 -1.67 2.24
CA ILE A 129 1.17 -1.49 1.82
C ILE A 129 2.07 -1.35 3.05
N ALA A 130 1.68 -0.53 4.03
CA ALA A 130 2.44 -0.31 5.26
C ALA A 130 2.59 -1.61 6.08
N ASP A 131 1.49 -2.35 6.24
CA ASP A 131 1.50 -3.66 6.92
C ASP A 131 2.31 -4.71 6.14
N PHE A 132 2.35 -4.65 4.81
CA PHE A 132 3.17 -5.53 3.99
C PHE A 132 4.67 -5.22 4.07
N GLU A 133 5.03 -3.94 4.19
CA GLU A 133 6.43 -3.49 4.26
C GLU A 133 6.99 -3.49 5.70
N ASP A 134 6.21 -3.92 6.70
CA ASP A 134 6.50 -3.76 8.14
C ASP A 134 6.88 -2.31 8.50
N LYS A 135 6.42 -1.34 7.70
CA LYS A 135 6.67 0.08 7.95
C LYS A 135 5.52 0.68 8.73
N ILE A 136 5.89 1.41 9.78
CA ILE A 136 4.94 2.16 10.56
C ILE A 136 4.72 3.50 9.87
N THR A 137 3.63 3.60 9.13
CA THR A 137 3.22 4.85 8.47
C THR A 137 1.81 5.23 8.87
N VAL A 138 1.67 6.50 9.21
CA VAL A 138 0.42 7.16 9.51
C VAL A 138 -0.03 7.90 8.25
N VAL A 139 -1.26 7.63 7.79
CA VAL A 139 -1.82 8.33 6.63
C VAL A 139 -2.29 9.72 7.03
N SER A 140 -1.81 10.76 6.34
CA SER A 140 -2.39 12.10 6.39
C SER A 140 -2.92 12.49 5.02
N PRO A 141 -4.18 12.92 4.87
CA PRO A 141 -4.67 13.48 3.62
C PRO A 141 -4.08 14.86 3.35
N SER A 142 -4.19 15.32 2.09
CA SER A 142 -3.97 16.72 1.76
C SER A 142 -5.13 17.56 2.32
N MET A 143 -4.80 18.58 3.12
CA MET A 143 -5.79 19.51 3.68
C MET A 143 -6.52 20.31 2.60
N GLU A 144 -5.86 20.61 1.47
CA GLU A 144 -6.47 21.27 0.32
C GLU A 144 -7.65 20.45 -0.24
N SER A 145 -7.54 19.12 -0.24
CA SER A 145 -8.61 18.23 -0.69
C SER A 145 -9.78 18.18 0.30
N LEU A 146 -9.52 18.31 1.59
CA LEU A 146 -10.57 18.36 2.63
C LEU A 146 -11.32 19.70 2.64
N GLU A 147 -10.62 20.80 2.40
CA GLU A 147 -11.23 22.13 2.34
C GLU A 147 -12.13 22.28 1.12
N GLN A 148 -11.70 21.77 -0.05
CA GLN A 148 -12.54 21.72 -1.25
C GLN A 148 -13.86 20.96 -1.03
N LEU A 149 -13.83 19.91 -0.19
CA LEU A 149 -15.02 19.14 0.17
C LEU A 149 -15.93 19.91 1.13
N ALA A 150 -15.35 20.68 2.06
CA ALA A 150 -16.06 21.45 3.07
C ALA A 150 -16.92 22.59 2.51
N TYR A 151 -16.66 23.06 1.28
CA TYR A 151 -17.45 24.12 0.63
C TYR A 151 -18.80 23.68 0.05
N SER A 152 -19.17 22.41 0.17
CA SER A 152 -20.49 21.91 -0.27
C SER A 152 -21.53 21.93 0.86
N ASP A 153 -22.82 21.94 0.52
CA ASP A 153 -23.93 22.05 1.50
C ASP A 153 -23.96 20.90 2.55
N GLN A 154 -23.37 19.75 2.23
CA GLN A 154 -23.15 18.61 3.16
C GLN A 154 -21.65 18.37 3.44
N GLY A 155 -20.80 19.26 2.96
CA GLY A 155 -19.35 19.10 2.87
C GLY A 155 -18.63 19.15 4.20
N SER A 156 -19.14 19.94 5.15
CA SER A 156 -18.53 20.09 6.47
C SER A 156 -18.65 18.83 7.31
N GLU A 157 -19.86 18.24 7.38
CA GLU A 157 -20.11 16.96 8.07
C GLU A 157 -19.33 15.81 7.41
N PHE A 158 -19.24 15.84 6.08
CA PHE A 158 -18.46 14.90 5.30
C PHE A 158 -16.95 14.99 5.58
N ALA A 159 -16.40 16.20 5.58
CA ALA A 159 -14.99 16.45 5.90
C ALA A 159 -14.67 16.00 7.33
N SER A 160 -15.55 16.25 8.30
CA SER A 160 -15.41 15.75 9.67
C SER A 160 -15.38 14.23 9.74
N SER A 161 -16.29 13.53 9.05
CA SER A 161 -16.30 12.05 9.02
C SER A 161 -15.00 11.47 8.42
N ILE A 162 -14.47 12.10 7.36
CA ILE A 162 -13.18 11.69 6.79
C ILE A 162 -12.05 11.88 7.82
N MET A 163 -11.98 13.06 8.46
CA MET A 163 -11.00 13.35 9.50
C MET A 163 -11.07 12.35 10.67
N GLU A 164 -12.28 11.99 11.13
CA GLU A 164 -12.44 10.99 12.19
C GLU A 164 -11.92 9.61 11.78
N ASN A 165 -12.21 9.17 10.55
CA ASN A 165 -11.70 7.90 10.03
C ASN A 165 -10.18 7.86 9.97
N ILE A 166 -9.55 8.99 9.65
CA ILE A 166 -8.09 9.13 9.64
C ILE A 166 -7.54 9.01 11.08
N VAL A 167 -8.12 9.72 12.04
CA VAL A 167 -7.70 9.61 13.45
C VAL A 167 -7.91 8.20 14.00
N LEU A 168 -9.01 7.53 13.65
CA LEU A 168 -9.25 6.13 14.01
C LEU A 168 -8.19 5.20 13.43
N HIS A 169 -7.70 5.49 12.23
CA HIS A 169 -6.57 4.78 11.64
C HIS A 169 -5.28 5.03 12.44
N TRP A 170 -4.96 6.28 12.78
CA TRP A 170 -3.79 6.61 13.61
C TRP A 170 -3.81 5.84 14.94
N LEU A 171 -4.97 5.81 15.59
CA LEU A 171 -5.19 5.05 16.82
C LEU A 171 -4.91 3.56 16.67
N LYS A 172 -5.28 2.94 15.54
CA LYS A 172 -4.99 1.52 15.29
C LYS A 172 -3.49 1.28 15.14
N VAL A 173 -2.79 2.13 14.40
CA VAL A 173 -1.34 2.03 14.20
C VAL A 173 -0.60 2.18 15.53
N ILE A 174 -0.96 3.21 16.31
CA ILE A 174 -0.36 3.44 17.64
C ILE A 174 -0.61 2.25 18.58
N LYS A 175 -1.85 1.74 18.64
CA LYS A 175 -2.15 0.56 19.46
C LYS A 175 -1.31 -0.66 19.06
N LYS A 176 -1.20 -0.94 17.76
CA LYS A 176 -0.39 -2.06 17.25
C LYS A 176 1.08 -1.92 17.66
N LEU A 177 1.62 -0.70 17.57
CA LEU A 177 2.99 -0.42 18.00
C LEU A 177 3.15 -0.65 19.52
N LEU A 178 2.26 -0.11 20.33
CA LEU A 178 2.35 -0.20 21.80
C LEU A 178 2.22 -1.63 22.34
N ILE A 179 1.58 -2.54 21.58
CA ILE A 179 1.41 -3.95 21.96
C ILE A 179 2.68 -4.78 21.68
N LYS A 180 3.51 -4.38 20.70
CA LYS A 180 4.58 -5.22 20.16
C LYS A 180 5.96 -4.72 20.58
N THR A 181 6.57 -5.36 21.58
CA THR A 181 8.03 -5.33 21.78
C THR A 181 8.47 -6.52 22.64
N ASP A 182 8.57 -7.71 22.06
CA ASP A 182 9.09 -8.89 22.76
C ASP A 182 10.50 -9.26 22.25
N VAL A 183 11.49 -9.16 23.15
CA VAL A 183 12.89 -9.52 22.90
C VAL A 183 13.02 -11.02 22.59
N PHE A 184 12.17 -11.87 23.17
CA PHE A 184 12.19 -13.30 22.94
C PHE A 184 11.62 -13.67 21.57
N GLU A 185 10.63 -12.95 21.06
CA GLU A 185 10.15 -13.12 19.68
C GLU A 185 11.25 -12.76 18.68
N TYR A 186 11.94 -11.63 18.90
CA TYR A 186 13.07 -11.22 18.07
C TYR A 186 14.21 -12.26 18.06
N ALA A 187 14.63 -12.73 19.23
CA ALA A 187 15.70 -13.73 19.34
C ALA A 187 15.32 -15.07 18.69
N LYS A 188 14.05 -15.47 18.83
CA LYS A 188 13.50 -16.68 18.19
C LYS A 188 13.52 -16.58 16.67
N GLU A 189 13.15 -15.44 16.09
CA GLU A 189 13.23 -15.20 14.64
C GLU A 189 14.66 -15.31 14.09
N LYS A 190 15.65 -14.93 14.90
CA LYS A 190 17.08 -15.02 14.56
C LYS A 190 17.70 -16.39 14.86
N ASN A 191 16.92 -17.37 15.30
CA ASN A 191 17.38 -18.70 15.72
C ASN A 191 18.54 -18.66 16.73
N LYS A 192 18.51 -17.71 17.66
CA LYS A 192 19.55 -17.55 18.69
C LYS A 192 18.95 -17.37 20.08
N THR A 193 19.78 -17.59 21.10
CA THR A 193 19.44 -17.23 22.48
C THR A 193 19.48 -15.72 22.64
N ALA A 194 18.45 -15.14 23.26
CA ALA A 194 18.42 -13.71 23.56
C ALA A 194 19.61 -13.31 24.43
N ASP A 195 20.34 -12.29 24.00
CA ASP A 195 21.39 -11.65 24.79
C ASP A 195 21.04 -10.18 25.11
N ILE A 196 21.91 -9.52 25.89
CA ILE A 196 21.73 -8.11 26.28
C ILE A 196 21.77 -7.18 25.04
N LEU A 197 22.46 -7.59 23.97
CA LEU A 197 22.54 -6.79 22.75
C LEU A 197 21.27 -6.85 21.92
N ASP A 198 20.61 -8.00 21.93
CA ASP A 198 19.28 -8.16 21.35
C ASP A 198 18.26 -7.30 22.07
N GLU A 199 18.32 -7.24 23.40
CA GLU A 199 17.45 -6.38 24.19
C GLU A 199 17.67 -4.89 23.86
N ILE A 200 18.93 -4.43 23.84
CA ILE A 200 19.28 -3.06 23.44
C ILE A 200 18.78 -2.77 22.02
N HIS A 201 19.03 -3.66 21.07
CA HIS A 201 18.67 -3.46 19.68
C HIS A 201 17.15 -3.40 19.49
N VAL A 202 16.40 -4.30 20.12
CA VAL A 202 14.93 -4.31 20.09
C VAL A 202 14.36 -3.02 20.68
N TRP A 203 14.93 -2.53 21.79
CA TRP A 203 14.49 -1.26 22.38
C TRP A 203 14.86 -0.06 21.53
N GLN A 204 16.01 -0.07 20.85
CA GLN A 204 16.38 0.97 19.88
C GLN A 204 15.42 1.00 18.70
N MET A 205 15.14 -0.15 18.08
CA MET A 205 14.17 -0.25 17.00
C MET A 205 12.78 0.24 17.42
N TYR A 206 12.35 -0.13 18.64
CA TYR A 206 11.08 0.30 19.18
C TYR A 206 11.05 1.81 19.46
N HIS A 207 12.14 2.37 20.01
CA HIS A 207 12.30 3.80 20.22
C HIS A 207 12.25 4.59 18.91
N GLU A 208 12.97 4.15 17.88
CA GLU A 208 12.95 4.76 16.54
C GLU A 208 11.55 4.69 15.90
N SER A 209 10.87 3.56 16.08
CA SER A 209 9.47 3.38 15.63
C SER A 209 8.52 4.37 16.30
N LEU A 210 8.65 4.58 17.62
CA LEU A 210 7.85 5.54 18.36
C LEU A 210 8.14 6.99 17.93
N LEU A 211 9.42 7.34 17.73
CA LEU A 211 9.81 8.64 17.19
C LEU A 211 9.27 8.88 15.79
N THR A 212 9.27 7.85 14.95
CA THR A 212 8.77 7.93 13.58
C THR A 212 7.28 8.27 13.57
N ILE A 213 6.45 7.58 14.38
CA ILE A 213 5.03 7.95 14.54
C ILE A 213 4.90 9.37 15.07
N LYS A 214 5.64 9.71 16.12
CA LYS A 214 5.55 11.04 16.73
C LYS A 214 5.80 12.12 15.69
N ASN A 215 6.87 12.00 14.90
CA ASN A 215 7.23 12.96 13.87
C ASN A 215 6.22 13.01 12.71
N GLN A 216 5.59 11.88 12.35
CA GLN A 216 4.52 11.85 11.35
C GLN A 216 3.24 12.55 11.83
N LEU A 217 2.96 12.47 13.14
CA LEU A 217 1.83 13.16 13.77
C LEU A 217 2.13 14.62 14.11
N ASP A 218 3.41 14.98 14.26
CA ASP A 218 3.90 16.34 14.51
C ASP A 218 4.03 17.15 13.20
N THR A 219 3.03 17.04 12.33
CA THR A 219 2.97 17.79 11.07
C THR A 219 1.85 18.83 11.13
N VAL A 220 1.98 19.90 10.35
CA VAL A 220 0.98 20.98 10.31
C VAL A 220 -0.40 20.43 9.97
N SER A 221 -0.49 19.57 8.95
CA SER A 221 -1.76 18.94 8.55
C SER A 221 -2.37 18.08 9.65
N SER A 222 -1.56 17.34 10.42
CA SER A 222 -2.05 16.55 11.53
C SER A 222 -2.61 17.41 12.66
N HIS A 223 -1.95 18.52 13.00
CA HIS A 223 -2.45 19.48 13.99
C HIS A 223 -3.76 20.11 13.54
N GLU A 224 -3.86 20.53 12.28
CA GLU A 224 -5.10 21.11 11.75
C GLU A 224 -6.29 20.14 11.80
N ILE A 225 -6.06 18.84 11.53
CA ILE A 225 -7.08 17.80 11.68
C ILE A 225 -7.50 17.65 13.14
N ILE A 226 -6.52 17.63 14.06
CA ILE A 226 -6.78 17.51 15.51
C ILE A 226 -7.57 18.71 16.01
N ASP A 227 -7.21 19.93 15.59
CA ASP A 227 -7.86 21.17 16.01
C ASP A 227 -9.31 21.20 15.51
N LYS A 228 -9.54 20.95 14.21
CA LYS A 228 -10.90 20.91 13.62
C LYS A 228 -11.79 19.85 14.29
N LEU A 229 -11.24 18.67 14.62
CA LEU A 229 -11.99 17.64 15.35
C LEU A 229 -12.15 17.91 16.85
N SER A 230 -11.27 18.72 17.44
CA SER A 230 -11.38 19.17 18.82
C SER A 230 -12.52 20.18 18.98
N GLU A 231 -12.65 21.09 18.01
CA GLU A 231 -13.77 22.05 17.93
C GLU A 231 -15.12 21.33 17.81
N SER A 232 -15.18 20.23 17.05
CA SER A 232 -16.37 19.39 16.93
C SER A 232 -16.60 18.44 18.13
N LYS A 233 -15.71 18.45 19.13
CA LYS A 233 -15.74 17.60 20.34
C LYS A 233 -15.76 16.10 20.02
N SER A 234 -15.06 15.67 18.98
CA SER A 234 -15.03 14.25 18.61
C SER A 234 -14.39 13.38 19.70
N ALA A 235 -15.03 12.25 19.99
CA ALA A 235 -14.54 11.30 20.99
C ALA A 235 -13.18 10.68 20.61
N CYS A 236 -12.84 10.62 19.31
CA CYS A 236 -11.58 10.02 18.86
C CYS A 236 -10.34 10.83 19.28
N ILE A 237 -10.47 12.16 19.41
CA ILE A 237 -9.36 13.04 19.83
C ILE A 237 -8.95 12.79 21.27
N SER A 238 -9.92 12.59 22.17
CA SER A 238 -9.62 12.28 23.57
C SER A 238 -8.80 10.99 23.73
N HIS A 239 -9.07 9.99 22.88
CA HIS A 239 -8.29 8.76 22.82
C HIS A 239 -6.91 9.00 22.21
N LEU A 240 -6.83 9.78 21.13
CA LEU A 240 -5.55 10.10 20.46
C LEU A 240 -4.59 10.79 21.43
N ASN A 241 -5.06 11.82 22.14
CA ASN A 241 -4.24 12.55 23.10
C ASN A 241 -3.71 11.66 24.22
N ARG A 242 -4.53 10.72 24.72
CA ARG A 242 -4.06 9.72 25.70
C ARG A 242 -2.92 8.86 25.15
N TYR A 243 -3.04 8.40 23.90
CA TYR A 243 -2.02 7.60 23.26
C TYR A 243 -0.75 8.38 22.91
N LEU A 244 -0.87 9.66 22.55
CA LEU A 244 0.27 10.55 22.34
C LEU A 244 1.08 10.73 23.62
N ILE A 245 0.42 10.99 24.75
CA ILE A 245 1.08 11.06 26.07
C ILE A 245 1.78 9.74 26.39
N GLU A 246 1.14 8.60 26.10
CA GLU A 246 1.75 7.29 26.31
C GLU A 246 2.97 7.05 25.42
N ILE A 247 2.94 7.46 24.15
CA ILE A 247 4.09 7.43 23.24
C ILE A 247 5.24 8.24 23.82
N GLU A 248 4.99 9.47 24.26
CA GLU A 248 6.05 10.34 24.81
C GLU A 248 6.70 9.73 26.05
N ARG A 249 5.88 9.18 26.95
CA ARG A 249 6.38 8.44 28.10
C ARG A 249 7.24 7.25 27.67
N LYS A 250 6.76 6.43 26.72
CA LYS A 250 7.49 5.25 26.24
C LYS A 250 8.79 5.60 25.52
N ILE A 251 8.86 6.73 24.81
CA ILE A 251 10.09 7.22 24.19
C ILE A 251 11.15 7.48 25.28
N VAL A 252 10.78 8.22 26.33
CA VAL A 252 11.69 8.51 27.45
C VAL A 252 12.11 7.22 28.15
N ASP A 253 11.15 6.37 28.51
CA ASP A 253 11.42 5.10 29.19
C ASP A 253 12.41 4.24 28.39
N LYS A 254 12.15 4.07 27.08
CA LYS A 254 12.96 3.17 26.23
C LYS A 254 14.33 3.71 25.90
N ARG A 255 14.47 5.04 25.83
CA ARG A 255 15.78 5.68 25.75
C ARG A 255 16.59 5.41 27.02
N GLN A 256 15.99 5.62 28.20
CA GLN A 256 16.67 5.38 29.47
C GLN A 256 17.08 3.91 29.62
N MET A 257 16.19 2.97 29.29
CA MET A 257 16.50 1.54 29.33
C MET A 257 17.67 1.17 28.41
N CYS A 258 17.77 1.76 27.20
CA CYS A 258 18.93 1.58 26.34
C CYS A 258 20.22 2.09 26.99
N GLU A 259 20.19 3.31 27.53
CA GLU A 259 21.35 3.96 28.16
C GLU A 259 21.85 3.15 29.37
N ASP A 260 20.93 2.69 30.23
CA ASP A 260 21.24 1.88 31.42
C ASP A 260 21.88 0.53 31.03
N ASN A 261 21.33 -0.16 30.02
CA ASN A 261 21.88 -1.43 29.55
C ASN A 261 23.26 -1.26 28.90
N TYR A 262 23.50 -0.15 28.18
CA TYR A 262 24.83 0.17 27.65
C TYR A 262 25.84 0.39 28.78
N GLU A 263 25.48 1.15 29.82
CA GLU A 263 26.35 1.36 30.96
C GLU A 263 26.65 0.05 31.69
N PHE A 264 25.64 -0.78 31.92
CA PHE A 264 25.79 -2.07 32.57
C PHE A 264 26.77 -2.97 31.81
N ARG A 265 26.60 -3.09 30.49
CA ARG A 265 27.52 -3.85 29.63
C ARG A 265 28.95 -3.31 29.72
N ARG A 266 29.12 -1.99 29.61
CA ARG A 266 30.43 -1.36 29.71
C ARG A 266 31.13 -1.66 31.03
N ARG A 267 30.38 -1.71 32.14
CA ARG A 267 30.92 -2.09 33.46
C ARG A 267 31.38 -3.55 33.44
N ILE A 268 30.59 -4.47 32.91
CA ILE A 268 30.98 -5.89 32.78
C ILE A 268 32.26 -6.04 31.96
N GLU A 269 32.37 -5.37 30.82
CA GLU A 269 33.56 -5.45 29.96
C GLU A 269 34.81 -4.93 30.67
N ILE A 270 34.69 -3.83 31.43
CA ILE A 270 35.79 -3.32 32.25
C ILE A 270 36.21 -4.36 33.30
N PHE A 271 35.26 -4.99 34.01
CA PHE A 271 35.58 -6.01 35.01
C PHE A 271 36.23 -7.25 34.40
N ALA A 272 35.75 -7.73 33.23
CA ALA A 272 36.36 -8.87 32.53
C ALA A 272 37.81 -8.58 32.12
N CYS A 273 38.11 -7.37 31.63
CA CYS A 273 39.48 -6.96 31.32
C CYS A 273 40.39 -6.91 32.56
N TYR A 274 39.84 -6.62 33.75
CA TYR A 274 40.63 -6.63 34.99
C TYR A 274 40.92 -8.05 35.49
N GLU A 275 40.02 -9.02 35.28
CA GLU A 275 40.26 -10.42 35.66
C GLU A 275 41.27 -11.13 34.75
N GLU A 276 41.38 -10.75 33.46
CA GLU A 276 42.40 -11.30 32.55
C GLU A 276 43.82 -10.77 32.80
N ILE A 277 43.97 -9.72 33.62
CA ILE A 277 45.27 -9.10 33.94
C ILE A 277 45.87 -9.64 35.26
N ILE A 278 45.11 -10.39 36.05
CA ILE A 278 45.54 -11.02 37.32
C ILE A 278 45.94 -12.48 37.09
#